data_AF-A0A9D4V032-F1
#
_entry.id   AF-A0A9D4V032-F1
#
_cell.length_a   1.000
_cell.length_b   1.000
_cell.length_c   1.000
_cell.angle_alpha   90.00
_cell.angle_beta   90.00
_cell.angle_gamma   90.00
#
_symmetry.space_group_name_H-M   'P 1'
#
loop_
_entity.id
_entity.type
_entity.pdbx_description
1 polymer ?
#
loop_
_entity_poly.entity_id
_entity_poly.type
_entity_poly.pdbx_seq_one_letter_code
_entity_poly.pdbx_strand_id
1 'polypeptide(L)' 'MSYDDVEIEDMEWNEELQAFTYPCPCGDLFQITRADLKMGEEIARCPSCSLYITVIYNMEDYQDPAPPAPPSIAIVAA' A
#
# COMPACT_ATOMS: atom_id res chain seq x y z
N MET A 1 -9.70 -8.49 -14.30
CA MET A 1 -8.49 -9.28 -14.00
C MET A 1 -7.35 -8.29 -14.04
N SER A 2 -6.45 -8.30 -13.06
CA SER A 2 -5.26 -7.43 -13.04
C SER A 2 -4.40 -7.71 -14.27
N TYR A 3 -3.67 -6.69 -14.71
CA TYR A 3 -2.67 -6.87 -15.76
C TYR A 3 -1.48 -7.69 -15.24
N ASP A 4 -1.08 -7.44 -13.99
CA ASP A 4 -0.03 -8.16 -13.27
C ASP A 4 -0.21 -7.99 -11.76
N ASP A 5 0.51 -8.80 -10.98
CA ASP A 5 0.61 -8.69 -9.53
C ASP A 5 2.07 -8.34 -9.16
N VAL A 6 2.26 -7.19 -8.51
CA VAL A 6 3.58 -6.59 -8.30
C VAL A 6 3.81 -6.35 -6.80
N GLU A 7 4.97 -6.74 -6.28
CA GLU A 7 5.34 -6.46 -4.89
C GLU A 7 5.62 -4.97 -4.70
N ILE A 8 5.19 -4.40 -3.58
CA ILE A 8 5.39 -2.96 -3.30
C ILE A 8 6.88 -2.56 -3.27
N GLU A 9 7.76 -3.52 -2.99
CA GLU A 9 9.22 -3.34 -2.99
C GLU A 9 9.79 -3.13 -4.40
N ASP A 10 9.09 -3.58 -5.45
CA ASP A 10 9.46 -3.41 -6.85
C ASP A 10 8.90 -2.11 -7.46
N MET A 11 8.08 -1.36 -6.72
CA MET A 11 7.56 -0.06 -7.14
C MET A 11 8.48 1.09 -6.71
N GLU A 12 8.51 2.16 -7.51
CA GLU A 12 9.32 3.35 -7.20
C GLU A 12 8.45 4.45 -6.56
N TRP A 13 8.90 4.98 -5.42
CA TRP A 13 8.26 6.14 -4.80
C TRP A 13 8.53 7.42 -5.60
N ASN A 14 7.46 8.08 -6.06
CA ASN A 14 7.53 9.37 -6.72
C ASN A 14 7.11 10.48 -5.75
N GLU A 15 8.07 11.33 -5.35
CA GLU A 15 7.83 12.42 -4.40
C GLU A 15 6.89 13.51 -4.93
N GLU A 16 6.89 13.79 -6.24
CA GLU A 16 6.03 14.81 -6.84
C GLU A 16 4.56 14.36 -6.85
N LEU A 17 4.33 13.08 -7.13
CA LEU A 17 3.00 12.48 -7.18
C LEU A 17 2.51 11.96 -5.82
N GLN A 18 3.40 11.84 -4.83
CA GLN A 18 3.13 11.20 -3.53
C GLN A 18 2.53 9.79 -3.68
N ALA A 19 3.06 9.04 -4.64
CA ALA A 19 2.55 7.72 -5.02
C ALA A 19 3.69 6.75 -5.34
N PHE A 20 3.44 5.46 -5.11
CA PHE A 20 4.24 4.38 -5.66
C PHE A 20 3.87 4.18 -7.12
N THR A 21 4.90 4.08 -7.96
CA THR A 21 4.76 4.04 -9.42
C THR A 21 5.39 2.80 -10.01
N TYR A 22 4.80 2.29 -11.09
CA TYR A 22 5.31 1.14 -11.84
C TYR A 22 5.04 1.31 -13.34
N PRO A 23 5.97 0.94 -14.24
CA PRO A 23 5.81 1.17 -15.67
C PRO A 23 4.59 0.45 -16.25
N CYS A 24 3.75 1.20 -16.97
CA CYS A 24 2.61 0.67 -17.69
C CYS A 24 2.97 0.45 -19.18
N PRO A 25 2.54 -0.66 -19.81
CA PRO A 25 2.84 -0.94 -21.23
C PRO A 25 2.28 0.10 -22.22
N CYS A 26 1.41 1.01 -21.79
CA CYS A 26 0.93 2.12 -22.62
C CYS A 26 1.92 3.29 -22.71
N GLY A 27 3.02 3.28 -21.93
CA GLY A 27 4.03 4.33 -21.89
C GLY A 27 3.90 5.32 -20.73
N ASP A 28 2.88 5.16 -19.88
CA ASP A 28 2.68 5.93 -18.65
C ASP A 28 3.01 5.07 -17.40
N LEU A 29 2.63 5.52 -16.21
CA LEU A 29 2.88 4.84 -14.93
C LEU A 29 1.57 4.42 -14.26
N PHE A 30 1.52 3.19 -13.75
CA PHE A 30 0.57 2.80 -12.71
C PHE A 30 0.88 3.56 -11.42
N GLN A 31 -0.14 3.94 -10.66
CA GLN A 31 0.01 4.76 -9.45
C GLN A 31 -0.90 4.27 -8.33
N ILE A 32 -0.37 4.22 -7.11
CA ILE A 32 -1.13 4.04 -5.86
C ILE A 32 -0.54 4.92 -4.77
N THR A 33 -1.38 5.63 -4.02
CA THR A 33 -0.88 6.54 -2.98
C THR A 33 -0.61 5.81 -1.67
N ARG A 34 0.24 6.37 -0.83
CA ARG A 34 0.44 5.85 0.54
C ARG A 34 -0.85 5.88 1.37
N ALA A 35 -1.74 6.84 1.09
CA ALA A 35 -3.04 6.92 1.76
C ALA A 35 -3.95 5.75 1.36
N ASP A 36 -3.89 5.33 0.09
CA ASP A 36 -4.64 4.17 -0.40
C ASP A 36 -4.16 2.87 0.27
N LEU A 37 -2.83 2.67 0.34
CA LEU A 37 -2.24 1.53 1.05
C LEU A 37 -2.63 1.51 2.55
N LYS A 38 -2.69 2.68 3.19
CA LYS A 38 -3.18 2.83 4.58
C LYS A 38 -4.64 2.39 4.74
N MET A 39 -5.46 2.56 3.70
CA MET A 39 -6.87 2.16 3.70
C MET A 39 -7.09 0.69 3.30
N GLY A 40 -6.03 -0.05 2.95
CA GLY A 40 -6.13 -1.44 2.51
C GLY A 40 -6.42 -1.58 1.01
N GLU A 41 -6.25 -0.52 0.22
CA GLU A 41 -6.38 -0.61 -1.24
C GLU A 41 -5.12 -1.27 -1.81
N GLU A 42 -5.30 -2.11 -2.82
CA GLU A 42 -4.23 -2.85 -3.50
C GLU A 42 -4.22 -2.61 -5.01
N ILE A 43 -5.04 -1.69 -5.52
CA ILE A 43 -5.19 -1.49 -6.96
C ILE A 43 -4.47 -0.22 -7.41
N ALA A 44 -3.29 -0.39 -8.03
CA ALA A 44 -2.60 0.70 -8.71
C ALA A 44 -3.16 0.87 -10.13
N ARG A 45 -3.56 2.10 -10.47
CA ARG A 45 -4.26 2.43 -11.73
C ARG A 45 -3.37 3.31 -12.62
N CYS A 46 -3.44 3.10 -13.93
CA CYS A 46 -2.76 3.97 -14.89
C CYS A 46 -3.71 5.10 -15.31
N PRO A 47 -3.30 6.38 -15.28
CA PRO A 47 -4.19 7.49 -15.65
C PRO A 47 -4.38 7.64 -17.17
N SER A 48 -3.46 7.12 -17.98
CA SER A 48 -3.55 7.19 -19.45
C SER A 48 -4.32 6.03 -20.09
N CYS A 49 -4.59 4.95 -19.37
CA CYS A 49 -5.36 3.81 -19.90
C CYS A 49 -6.35 3.27 -18.85
N SER A 50 -6.99 2.13 -19.14
CA SER A 50 -7.92 1.46 -18.22
C SER A 50 -7.30 0.27 -17.49
N LEU A 51 -6.00 0.02 -17.65
CA LEU A 51 -5.30 -1.07 -17.00
C LEU A 51 -5.06 -0.76 -15.52
N TYR A 52 -4.92 -1.82 -14.74
CA TYR A 52 -4.53 -1.79 -13.34
C TYR A 52 -3.69 -3.03 -13.00
N ILE A 53 -2.86 -2.91 -11.97
CA ILE A 53 -2.12 -4.02 -11.36
C ILE A 53 -2.59 -4.22 -9.91
N THR A 54 -2.42 -5.44 -9.40
CA THR A 54 -2.58 -5.71 -7.95
C THR A 54 -1.24 -5.48 -7.28
N VAL A 55 -1.24 -4.76 -6.17
CA VAL A 55 -0.05 -4.46 -5.38
C VAL A 55 -0.03 -5.38 -4.17
N ILE A 56 1.02 -6.20 -4.06
CA ILE A 56 1.21 -7.12 -2.95
C ILE A 56 2.02 -6.40 -1.87
N TYR A 57 1.42 -6.20 -0.69
CA TYR A 57 2.03 -5.54 0.46
C TYR A 57 1.44 -6.02 1.78
N ASN A 58 2.15 -5.79 2.90
CA ASN A 58 1.58 -5.98 4.22
C ASN A 58 0.93 -4.68 4.71
N MET A 59 -0.35 -4.73 5.05
CA MET A 59 -1.09 -3.56 5.53
C MET A 59 -0.47 -2.96 6.81
N GLU A 60 0.11 -3.81 7.67
CA GLU A 60 0.76 -3.40 8.92
C GLU A 60 1.96 -2.46 8.70
N ASP A 61 2.65 -2.56 7.56
CA ASP A 61 3.79 -1.69 7.24
C ASP A 61 3.37 -0.23 6.97
N TYR A 62 2.08 -0.03 6.66
CA TYR A 62 1.51 1.26 6.35
C TYR A 62 0.59 1.79 7.46
N GLN A 63 0.10 0.93 8.35
CA GLN A 63 -0.67 1.36 9.51
C GLN A 63 0.18 2.10 10.54
N ASP A 64 -0.42 3.07 11.22
CA ASP A 64 0.26 3.75 12.32
C ASP A 64 0.43 2.75 13.49
N PRO A 65 1.55 2.78 14.22
CA PRO A 65 1.81 1.82 15.29
C PRO A 65 0.67 1.88 16.30
N ALA A 66 0.06 0.71 16.57
CA ALA A 66 -0.98 0.59 17.57
C ALA A 66 -0.46 1.17 18.90
N PRO A 67 -1.25 2.00 19.61
CA PRO A 67 -0.84 2.49 20.92
C PRO A 67 -0.49 1.29 21.81
N PRO A 68 0.59 1.38 22.61
CA PRO A 68 1.03 0.27 23.44
C PRO A 68 -0.14 -0.20 24.31
N ALA A 69 -0.44 -1.51 24.26
CA ALA A 69 -1.51 -2.09 25.04
C ALA A 69 -1.33 -1.72 26.53
N PRO A 70 -2.39 -1.30 27.25
CA PRO A 70 -2.28 -0.96 28.65
C PRO A 70 -1.76 -2.18 29.44
N PRO A 71 -0.87 -2.00 30.42
CA PRO A 71 -0.32 -3.10 31.19
C PRO A 71 -1.45 -3.86 31.89
N SER A 72 -1.52 -5.16 31.64
CA SER A 72 -2.44 -6.09 32.30
C SER A 72 -2.05 -6.20 33.78
N ILE A 73 -2.69 -5.40 34.64
CA ILE A 73 -2.54 -5.52 36.09
C ILE A 73 -3.24 -6.81 36.51
N ALA A 74 -2.47 -7.88 36.66
CA ALA A 74 -2.91 -9.10 37.34
C ALA A 74 -3.06 -8.78 38.83
N ILE A 75 -4.31 -8.59 39.27
CA ILE A 75 -4.63 -8.40 40.68
C ILE A 75 -4.41 -9.76 41.36
N VAL A 76 -3.32 -9.91 42.10
CA VAL A 76 -3.10 -11.03 43.02
C VAL A 76 -4.14 -10.93 44.14
N ALA A 77 -5.17 -11.76 44.07
CA ALA A 77 -6.11 -11.97 45.17
C ALA A 77 -5.47 -12.92 46.20
N ALA A 78 -5.38 -12.43 47.43
CA ALA A 78 -4.87 -13.13 48.62
C ALA A 78 -5.90 -14.10 49.21
#